data_AF-A0A8B9LR55-F1
#
_entry.id   AF-A0A8B9LR55-F1
#
_cell.length_a   1.000
_cell.length_b   1.000
_cell.length_c   1.000
_cell.angle_alpha   90.00
_cell.angle_beta   90.00
_cell.angle_gamma   90.00
#
_symmetry.space_group_name_H-M   'P 1'
#
loop_
_entity.id
_entity.type
_entity.pdbx_description
1 polymer ?
#
loop_
_entity_poly.entity_id
_entity_poly.type
_entity_poly.pdbx_seq_one_letter_code
_entity_poly.pdbx_strand_id
1 'polypeptide(L)'
;LTISDFSHTAVGSLAEWLADHSIMLAGALRLVLQALSNADLSVSTVSTLKRICRECRHHLRPHANDILTASQEVLVKQIHKTTQIMWLMQALGYLLSSLPDEEILGKLLSLLSPHIQQLERLANETVVVVLQQVFPLIQTLLSKWLKETEVVTAACAVFEKSLKTLIRDFAPLVGQLCELIGQLFSSYPQACALDLTRQLVHVFACEKEHFPPIAALLELVTSITMAIFQHGAQDHPDVADSFMQLHTQVMKRKPDVYLTGGLDIKVVFYCGILSFKFPETPTVKSTCLLFVSQYLIKTKSIGGQSRGLLEHQSEVMFSVSRYCPTLLSLQLRDALQPPGFPSALLTPEQKEHFCQQVLRYRWKMRDVIKEFSLLCQGLPGVEYAASY
;
A
#
# COMPACT_ATOMS: atom_id res chain seq x y z
N LEU A 1 -4.03 -20.10 -51.34
CA LEU A 1 -3.72 -18.69 -51.63
C LEU A 1 -4.99 -18.06 -52.20
N THR A 2 -5.74 -17.35 -51.37
CA THR A 2 -6.89 -16.56 -51.81
C THR A 2 -6.41 -15.33 -52.59
N ILE A 3 -7.29 -14.70 -53.39
CA ILE A 3 -6.95 -13.48 -54.16
C ILE A 3 -6.40 -12.36 -53.22
N SER A 4 -6.89 -12.32 -51.98
CA SER A 4 -6.41 -11.41 -50.93
C SER A 4 -4.96 -11.69 -50.49
N ASP A 5 -4.57 -12.94 -50.29
CA ASP A 5 -3.17 -13.30 -49.97
C ASP A 5 -2.19 -12.89 -51.06
N PHE A 6 -2.59 -13.09 -52.33
CA PHE A 6 -1.79 -12.70 -53.48
C PHE A 6 -1.62 -11.18 -53.53
N SER A 7 -2.69 -10.42 -53.26
CA SER A 7 -2.65 -8.95 -53.25
C SER A 7 -1.69 -8.40 -52.20
N HIS A 8 -1.65 -8.96 -50.99
CA HIS A 8 -0.78 -8.46 -49.92
C HIS A 8 0.67 -8.86 -50.17
N THR A 9 0.92 -10.09 -50.62
CA THR A 9 2.27 -10.54 -50.99
C THR A 9 2.84 -9.71 -52.15
N ALA A 10 2.01 -9.35 -53.13
CA ALA A 10 2.38 -8.46 -54.23
C ALA A 10 2.74 -7.05 -53.72
N VAL A 11 1.94 -6.47 -52.81
CA VAL A 11 2.28 -5.19 -52.16
C VAL A 11 3.62 -5.27 -51.42
N GLY A 12 3.87 -6.36 -50.69
CA GLY A 12 5.15 -6.57 -50.01
C GLY A 12 6.35 -6.71 -50.95
N SER A 13 6.14 -7.27 -52.15
CA SER A 13 7.18 -7.33 -53.18
C SER A 13 7.53 -5.98 -53.79
N LEU A 14 6.61 -5.01 -53.73
CA LEU A 14 6.79 -3.63 -54.21
C LEU A 14 7.38 -2.70 -53.14
N ALA A 15 7.77 -3.20 -51.95
CA ALA A 15 8.21 -2.37 -50.83
C ALA A 15 9.43 -1.49 -51.14
N GLU A 16 10.38 -1.99 -51.94
CA GLU A 16 11.55 -1.20 -52.40
C GLU A 16 11.10 -0.08 -53.34
N TRP A 17 10.20 -0.37 -54.28
CA TRP A 17 9.64 0.62 -55.20
C TRP A 17 8.82 1.70 -54.45
N LEU A 18 8.10 1.32 -53.39
CA LEU A 18 7.35 2.24 -52.53
C LEU A 18 8.28 3.19 -51.76
N ALA A 19 9.52 2.79 -51.46
CA ALA A 19 10.49 3.66 -50.82
C ALA A 19 10.85 4.85 -51.72
N ASP A 20 10.92 4.63 -53.04
CA ASP A 20 11.17 5.66 -54.06
C ASP A 20 9.90 6.44 -54.47
N HIS A 21 8.70 5.92 -54.15
CA HIS A 21 7.40 6.47 -54.54
C HIS A 21 6.47 6.66 -53.33
N SER A 22 6.90 7.48 -52.36
CA SER A 22 6.25 7.66 -51.06
C SER A 22 4.78 8.12 -51.10
N ILE A 23 4.32 8.73 -52.19
CA ILE A 23 2.92 9.14 -52.39
C ILE A 23 1.97 7.93 -52.35
N MET A 24 2.41 6.76 -52.79
CA MET A 24 1.61 5.53 -52.82
C MET A 24 1.62 4.77 -51.49
N LEU A 25 2.53 5.11 -50.57
CA LEU A 25 2.75 4.41 -49.29
C LEU A 25 1.51 4.44 -48.39
N ALA A 26 0.82 5.57 -48.32
CA ALA A 26 -0.39 5.72 -47.52
C ALA A 26 -1.53 4.78 -47.97
N GLY A 27 -1.67 4.55 -49.27
CA GLY A 27 -2.63 3.60 -49.83
C GLY A 27 -2.27 2.16 -49.49
N ALA A 28 -1.00 1.79 -49.67
CA ALA A 28 -0.50 0.45 -49.36
C ALA A 28 -0.61 0.12 -47.87
N LEU A 29 -0.23 1.05 -46.98
CA LEU A 29 -0.33 0.86 -45.53
C LEU A 29 -1.78 0.69 -45.08
N ARG A 30 -2.73 1.48 -45.60
CA ARG A 30 -4.15 1.31 -45.22
C ARG A 30 -4.69 -0.09 -45.54
N LEU A 31 -4.37 -0.63 -46.71
CA LEU A 31 -4.77 -1.98 -47.09
C LEU A 31 -4.17 -3.04 -46.15
N VAL A 32 -2.88 -2.91 -45.84
CA VAL A 32 -2.16 -3.86 -44.97
C VAL A 32 -2.65 -3.76 -43.52
N LEU A 33 -2.87 -2.56 -42.99
CA LEU A 33 -3.33 -2.36 -41.62
C LEU A 33 -4.78 -2.85 -41.42
N GLN A 34 -5.66 -2.66 -42.41
CA GLN A 34 -7.03 -3.21 -42.37
C GLN A 34 -7.03 -4.75 -42.35
N ALA A 35 -6.10 -5.39 -43.07
CA ALA A 35 -5.98 -6.84 -43.10
C ALA A 35 -5.29 -7.42 -41.85
N LEU A 36 -4.62 -6.60 -41.04
CA LEU A 36 -3.84 -7.06 -39.88
C LEU A 36 -4.73 -7.71 -38.80
N SER A 37 -6.01 -7.34 -38.73
CA SER A 37 -6.97 -7.98 -37.82
C SER A 37 -7.52 -9.32 -38.33
N ASN A 38 -7.14 -9.78 -39.52
CA ASN A 38 -7.59 -11.05 -40.08
C ASN A 38 -6.57 -12.17 -39.82
N ALA A 39 -6.95 -13.16 -39.02
CA ALA A 39 -6.09 -14.30 -38.67
C ALA A 39 -5.69 -15.16 -39.88
N ASP A 40 -6.58 -15.31 -40.87
CA ASP A 40 -6.32 -16.14 -42.06
C ASP A 40 -5.23 -15.54 -42.96
N LEU A 41 -5.08 -14.21 -42.94
CA LEU A 41 -4.09 -13.46 -43.71
C LEU A 41 -2.85 -13.09 -42.87
N SER A 42 -2.69 -13.68 -41.68
CA SER A 42 -1.66 -13.29 -40.71
C SER A 42 -0.24 -13.34 -41.30
N VAL A 43 0.11 -14.42 -42.00
CA VAL A 43 1.45 -14.61 -42.57
C VAL A 43 1.74 -13.57 -43.66
N SER A 44 0.82 -13.42 -44.62
CA SER A 44 0.99 -12.52 -45.77
C SER A 44 0.98 -11.05 -45.34
N THR A 45 0.08 -10.67 -44.43
CA THR A 45 -0.07 -9.29 -43.97
C THR A 45 1.08 -8.84 -43.06
N VAL A 46 1.47 -9.65 -42.07
CA VAL A 46 2.53 -9.27 -41.12
C VAL A 46 3.90 -9.24 -41.80
N SER A 47 4.17 -10.19 -42.71
CA SER A 47 5.42 -10.18 -43.48
C SER A 47 5.51 -8.97 -44.43
N THR A 48 4.39 -8.59 -45.04
CA THR A 48 4.28 -7.40 -45.89
C THR A 48 4.49 -6.12 -45.08
N LEU A 49 3.82 -5.98 -43.93
CA LEU A 49 4.03 -4.85 -43.02
C LEU A 49 5.49 -4.73 -42.59
N LYS A 50 6.12 -5.85 -42.22
CA LYS A 50 7.54 -5.89 -41.87
C LYS A 50 8.43 -5.39 -43.01
N ARG A 51 8.17 -5.81 -44.26
CA ARG A 51 8.94 -5.36 -45.43
C ARG A 51 8.75 -3.86 -45.68
N ILE A 52 7.51 -3.37 -45.66
CA ILE A 52 7.23 -1.94 -45.81
C ILE A 52 7.95 -1.13 -44.72
N CYS A 53 7.85 -1.56 -43.45
CA CYS A 53 8.54 -0.87 -42.36
C CYS A 53 10.08 -0.90 -42.50
N ARG A 54 10.64 -1.94 -43.14
CA ARG A 54 12.09 -2.07 -43.34
C ARG A 54 12.61 -1.18 -44.46
N GLU A 55 11.92 -1.15 -45.60
CA GLU A 55 12.38 -0.44 -46.81
C GLU A 55 11.97 1.05 -46.81
N CYS A 56 10.78 1.38 -46.30
CA CYS A 56 10.23 2.74 -46.40
C CYS A 56 10.58 3.66 -45.21
N ARG A 57 11.61 3.33 -44.41
CA ARG A 57 11.89 3.95 -43.10
C ARG A 57 11.78 5.47 -43.07
N HIS A 58 12.40 6.15 -44.05
CA HIS A 58 12.45 7.61 -44.11
C HIS A 58 11.08 8.28 -44.30
N HIS A 59 10.05 7.53 -44.70
CA HIS A 59 8.71 8.02 -44.99
C HIS A 59 7.64 7.49 -44.01
N LEU A 60 8.02 6.73 -42.97
CA LEU A 60 7.06 6.09 -42.06
C LEU A 60 6.53 7.01 -40.95
N ARG A 61 7.26 8.09 -40.62
CA ARG A 61 6.91 8.96 -39.48
C ARG A 61 5.44 9.44 -39.50
N PRO A 62 4.87 9.90 -40.63
CA PRO A 62 3.46 10.32 -40.70
C PRO A 62 2.45 9.20 -40.39
N HIS A 63 2.85 7.94 -40.54
CA HIS A 63 2.01 6.75 -40.37
C HIS A 63 2.28 6.00 -39.06
N ALA A 64 3.22 6.49 -38.25
CA ALA A 64 3.69 5.76 -37.07
C ALA A 64 2.59 5.49 -36.06
N ASN A 65 1.68 6.44 -35.83
CA ASN A 65 0.57 6.27 -34.91
C ASN A 65 -0.41 5.20 -35.41
N ASP A 66 -0.78 5.23 -36.69
CA ASP A 66 -1.71 4.27 -37.27
C ASP A 66 -1.16 2.83 -37.21
N ILE A 67 0.14 2.66 -37.51
CA ILE A 67 0.81 1.36 -37.43
C ILE A 67 0.88 0.88 -35.98
N LEU A 68 1.22 1.75 -35.03
CA LEU A 68 1.29 1.41 -33.60
C LEU A 68 -0.08 1.01 -33.06
N THR A 69 -1.12 1.79 -33.34
CA THR A 69 -2.49 1.52 -32.87
C THR A 69 -3.02 0.20 -33.42
N ALA A 70 -2.90 -0.04 -34.73
CA ALA A 70 -3.34 -1.29 -35.34
C ALA A 70 -2.55 -2.50 -34.80
N SER A 71 -1.23 -2.34 -34.59
CA SER A 71 -0.39 -3.41 -34.04
C SER A 71 -0.74 -3.71 -32.58
N GLN A 72 -0.98 -2.69 -31.76
CA GLN A 72 -1.42 -2.85 -30.37
C GLN A 72 -2.75 -3.58 -30.26
N GLU A 73 -3.74 -3.20 -31.08
CA GLU A 73 -5.05 -3.83 -31.09
C GLU A 73 -4.96 -5.33 -31.40
N VAL A 74 -4.14 -5.70 -32.37
CA VAL A 74 -3.91 -7.09 -32.80
C VAL A 74 -3.15 -7.90 -31.74
N LEU A 75 -2.18 -7.28 -31.05
CA LEU A 75 -1.45 -7.90 -29.94
C LEU A 75 -2.36 -8.17 -28.74
N VAL A 76 -3.22 -7.21 -28.37
CA VAL A 76 -4.19 -7.36 -27.28
C VAL A 76 -5.23 -8.42 -27.60
N LYS A 77 -5.73 -8.46 -28.84
CA LYS A 77 -6.71 -9.46 -29.30
C LYS A 77 -6.12 -10.86 -29.57
N GLN A 78 -4.80 -11.02 -29.44
CA GLN A 78 -4.09 -12.29 -29.68
C GLN A 78 -4.44 -12.97 -31.03
N ILE A 79 -4.56 -12.18 -32.09
CA ILE A 79 -5.03 -12.67 -33.41
C ILE A 79 -3.98 -13.55 -34.11
N HIS A 80 -2.70 -13.32 -33.83
CA HIS A 80 -1.58 -13.94 -34.56
C HIS A 80 -0.82 -14.94 -33.70
N LYS A 81 -0.20 -15.94 -34.35
CA LYS A 81 0.68 -16.91 -33.68
C LYS A 81 2.04 -16.28 -33.33
N THR A 82 2.76 -16.91 -32.42
CA THR A 82 4.05 -16.43 -31.86
C THR A 82 5.06 -16.02 -32.93
N THR A 83 5.20 -16.80 -34.01
CA THR A 83 6.13 -16.48 -35.11
C THR A 83 5.80 -15.16 -35.80
N GLN A 84 4.52 -14.91 -36.07
CA GLN A 84 4.05 -13.67 -36.70
C GLN A 84 4.14 -12.50 -35.72
N ILE A 85 3.86 -12.71 -34.43
CA ILE A 85 4.09 -11.68 -33.41
C ILE A 85 5.56 -11.24 -33.39
N MET A 86 6.52 -12.16 -33.48
CA MET A 86 7.94 -11.80 -33.59
C MET A 86 8.24 -10.94 -34.83
N TRP A 87 7.61 -11.24 -35.97
CA TRP A 87 7.77 -10.44 -37.18
C TRP A 87 7.12 -9.06 -37.06
N LEU A 88 5.96 -8.96 -36.38
CA LEU A 88 5.31 -7.70 -36.09
C LEU A 88 6.19 -6.84 -35.17
N MET A 89 6.80 -7.43 -34.14
CA MET A 89 7.75 -6.73 -33.27
C MET A 89 8.99 -6.24 -34.04
N GLN A 90 9.47 -7.01 -35.02
CA GLN A 90 10.54 -6.55 -35.92
C GLN A 90 10.09 -5.38 -36.80
N ALA A 91 8.86 -5.40 -37.32
CA ALA A 91 8.29 -4.29 -38.08
C ALA A 91 8.20 -3.01 -37.24
N LEU A 92 7.76 -3.13 -35.98
CA LEU A 92 7.71 -2.04 -35.02
C LEU A 92 9.12 -1.54 -34.67
N GLY A 93 10.11 -2.43 -34.56
CA GLY A 93 11.51 -2.04 -34.37
C GLY A 93 12.04 -1.17 -35.51
N TYR A 94 11.74 -1.53 -36.77
CA TYR A 94 12.09 -0.71 -37.92
C TYR A 94 11.36 0.64 -37.92
N LEU A 95 10.08 0.66 -37.58
CA LEU A 95 9.31 1.90 -37.43
C LEU A 95 9.91 2.82 -36.35
N LEU A 96 10.17 2.30 -35.15
CA LEU A 96 10.72 3.08 -34.04
C LEU A 96 12.10 3.65 -34.38
N SER A 97 12.94 2.90 -35.10
CA SER A 97 14.25 3.39 -35.56
C SER A 97 14.19 4.54 -36.57
N SER A 98 13.00 4.86 -37.11
CA SER A 98 12.79 5.97 -38.04
C SER A 98 12.27 7.25 -37.39
N LEU A 99 12.02 7.21 -36.08
CA LEU A 99 11.50 8.33 -35.30
C LEU A 99 12.64 9.09 -34.60
N PRO A 100 12.45 10.38 -34.26
CA PRO A 100 13.42 11.11 -33.45
C PRO A 100 13.51 10.51 -32.04
N ASP A 101 14.71 10.56 -31.45
CA ASP A 101 15.04 9.91 -30.16
C ASP A 101 14.06 10.27 -29.03
N GLU A 102 13.58 11.52 -29.00
CA GLU A 102 12.63 12.03 -28.02
C GLU A 102 11.26 11.30 -28.05
N GLU A 103 10.85 10.79 -29.21
CA GLU A 103 9.57 10.09 -29.39
C GLU A 103 9.68 8.57 -29.17
N ILE A 104 10.88 7.99 -29.29
CA ILE A 104 11.10 6.54 -29.25
C ILE A 104 10.70 5.97 -27.89
N LEU A 105 11.17 6.59 -26.79
CA LEU A 105 10.94 6.08 -25.44
C LEU A 105 9.45 6.06 -25.09
N GLY A 106 8.71 7.13 -25.41
CA GLY A 106 7.28 7.22 -25.16
C GLY A 106 6.48 6.17 -25.92
N LYS A 107 6.82 5.95 -27.20
CA LYS A 107 6.15 4.95 -28.05
C LYS A 107 6.52 3.52 -27.64
N LEU A 108 7.77 3.26 -27.27
CA LEU A 108 8.21 1.97 -26.74
C LEU A 108 7.47 1.61 -25.45
N LEU A 109 7.36 2.55 -24.51
CA LEU A 109 6.60 2.34 -23.27
C LEU A 109 5.12 2.06 -23.56
N SER A 110 4.51 2.75 -24.52
CA SER A 110 3.12 2.49 -24.91
C SER A 110 2.90 1.07 -25.48
N LEU A 111 3.91 0.49 -26.15
CA LEU A 111 3.87 -0.87 -26.68
C LEU A 111 4.07 -1.94 -25.59
N LEU A 112 4.97 -1.69 -24.65
CA LEU A 112 5.36 -2.66 -23.62
C LEU A 112 4.42 -2.66 -22.41
N SER A 113 3.85 -1.51 -22.03
CA SER A 113 2.99 -1.36 -20.85
C SER A 113 1.85 -2.41 -20.75
N PRO A 114 1.04 -2.68 -21.80
CA PRO A 114 -0.03 -3.69 -21.68
C PRO A 114 0.51 -5.12 -21.46
N HIS A 115 1.67 -5.45 -22.03
CA HIS A 115 2.30 -6.76 -21.87
C HIS A 115 2.91 -6.94 -20.48
N ILE A 116 3.53 -5.88 -19.94
CA ILE A 116 4.05 -5.86 -18.56
C ILE A 116 2.90 -6.02 -17.57
N GLN A 117 1.81 -5.27 -17.74
CA GLN A 117 0.61 -5.39 -16.90
C GLN A 117 -0.03 -6.79 -16.97
N GLN A 118 -0.03 -7.43 -18.15
CA GLN A 118 -0.53 -8.79 -18.30
C GLN A 118 0.39 -9.82 -17.61
N LEU A 119 1.71 -9.65 -17.71
CA LEU A 119 2.70 -10.46 -16.99
C LEU A 119 2.55 -10.32 -15.47
N GLU A 120 2.36 -9.10 -14.97
CA GLU A 120 2.11 -8.82 -13.55
C GLU A 120 0.82 -9.48 -13.07
N ARG A 121 -0.27 -9.39 -13.84
CA ARG A 121 -1.55 -10.05 -13.53
C ARG A 121 -1.42 -11.57 -13.49
N LEU A 122 -0.79 -12.17 -14.49
CA LEU A 122 -0.59 -13.63 -14.54
C LEU A 122 0.29 -14.12 -13.39
N ALA A 123 1.33 -13.38 -13.04
CA ALA A 123 2.17 -13.68 -11.89
C ALA A 123 1.36 -13.64 -10.58
N ASN A 124 0.53 -12.61 -10.39
CA ASN A 124 -0.29 -12.45 -9.18
C ASN A 124 -1.43 -13.47 -9.08
N GLU A 125 -2.17 -13.72 -10.16
CA GLU A 125 -3.25 -14.70 -10.21
C GLU A 125 -2.74 -16.11 -9.84
N THR A 126 -1.56 -16.48 -10.33
CA THR A 126 -0.93 -17.77 -10.02
C THR A 126 -0.65 -17.90 -8.51
N VAL A 127 -0.19 -16.83 -7.86
CA VAL A 127 0.14 -16.84 -6.43
C VAL A 127 -1.12 -16.95 -5.57
N VAL A 128 -2.20 -16.23 -5.90
CA VAL A 128 -3.48 -16.31 -5.16
C VAL A 128 -4.07 -17.72 -5.22
N VAL A 129 -4.10 -18.32 -6.41
CA VAL A 129 -4.66 -19.68 -6.61
C VAL A 129 -3.82 -20.73 -5.87
N VAL A 130 -2.49 -20.63 -5.93
CA VAL A 130 -1.61 -21.52 -5.15
C VAL A 130 -1.87 -21.34 -3.65
N LEU A 131 -2.01 -20.10 -3.18
CA LEU A 131 -2.28 -19.84 -1.78
C LEU A 131 -3.63 -20.40 -1.33
N GLN A 132 -4.68 -20.28 -2.16
CA GLN A 132 -5.99 -20.91 -1.92
C GLN A 132 -5.91 -22.43 -1.81
N GLN A 133 -5.09 -23.09 -2.63
CA GLN A 133 -4.90 -24.54 -2.58
C GLN A 133 -4.04 -24.98 -1.38
N VAL A 134 -3.07 -24.16 -0.98
CA VAL A 134 -2.16 -24.47 0.12
C VAL A 134 -2.75 -24.10 1.49
N PHE A 135 -3.72 -23.17 1.56
CA PHE A 135 -4.33 -22.72 2.81
C PHE A 135 -4.86 -23.88 3.69
N PRO A 136 -5.63 -24.85 3.17
CA PRO A 136 -6.13 -25.98 3.98
C PRO A 136 -5.00 -26.89 4.48
N LEU A 137 -3.90 -27.01 3.72
CA LEU A 137 -2.73 -27.77 4.15
C LEU A 137 -2.03 -27.07 5.32
N ILE A 138 -1.89 -25.75 5.27
CA ILE A 138 -1.35 -24.95 6.38
C ILE A 138 -2.24 -25.09 7.61
N GLN A 139 -3.57 -25.02 7.47
CA GLN A 139 -4.50 -25.24 8.59
C GLN A 139 -4.34 -26.63 9.22
N THR A 140 -4.19 -27.67 8.40
CA THR A 140 -3.97 -29.05 8.86
C THR A 140 -2.63 -29.22 9.58
N LEU A 141 -1.62 -28.46 9.17
CA LEU A 141 -0.32 -28.45 9.82
C LEU A 141 -0.41 -27.74 11.17
N LEU A 142 -1.02 -26.56 11.21
CA LEU A 142 -1.19 -25.77 12.43
C LEU A 142 -2.03 -26.48 13.49
N SER A 143 -3.05 -27.26 13.10
CA SER A 143 -3.86 -28.02 14.08
C SER A 143 -3.06 -29.09 14.84
N LYS A 144 -1.94 -29.57 14.28
CA LYS A 144 -1.06 -30.55 14.93
C LYS A 144 0.08 -29.90 15.73
N TRP A 145 0.58 -28.76 15.26
CA TRP A 145 1.81 -28.14 15.73
C TRP A 145 1.59 -26.75 16.33
N LEU A 146 0.39 -26.48 16.83
CA LEU A 146 -0.02 -25.16 17.32
C LEU A 146 0.82 -24.63 18.50
N LYS A 147 1.49 -25.53 19.23
CA LYS A 147 2.36 -25.19 20.37
C LYS A 147 3.79 -24.87 19.94
N GLU A 148 4.20 -25.29 18.75
CA GLU A 148 5.56 -25.09 18.25
C GLU A 148 5.69 -23.69 17.65
N THR A 149 6.27 -22.76 18.42
CA THR A 149 6.42 -21.34 18.04
C THR A 149 7.09 -21.17 16.67
N GLU A 150 8.09 -21.99 16.34
CA GLU A 150 8.78 -21.92 15.03
C GLU A 150 7.84 -22.25 13.87
N VAL A 151 6.96 -23.24 14.04
CA VAL A 151 6.00 -23.68 13.03
C VAL A 151 4.92 -22.64 12.81
N VAL A 152 4.36 -22.10 13.89
CA VAL A 152 3.35 -21.03 13.83
C VAL A 152 3.94 -19.78 13.19
N THR A 153 5.17 -19.40 13.57
CA THR A 153 5.87 -18.24 13.00
C THR A 153 6.15 -18.42 11.51
N ALA A 154 6.58 -19.61 11.08
CA ALA A 154 6.80 -19.91 9.67
C ALA A 154 5.50 -19.82 8.86
N ALA A 155 4.39 -20.36 9.38
CA ALA A 155 3.08 -20.26 8.74
C ALA A 155 2.61 -18.80 8.62
N CYS A 156 2.71 -18.02 9.70
CA CYS A 156 2.41 -16.59 9.67
C CYS A 156 3.29 -15.84 8.66
N ALA A 157 4.58 -16.18 8.55
CA ALA A 157 5.50 -15.56 7.61
C ALA A 157 5.14 -15.85 6.13
N VAL A 158 4.59 -17.02 5.82
CA VAL A 158 4.07 -17.32 4.46
C VAL A 158 2.95 -16.35 4.10
N PHE A 159 1.99 -16.16 5.00
CA PHE A 159 0.89 -15.22 4.79
C PHE A 159 1.36 -13.75 4.79
N GLU A 160 2.31 -13.39 5.65
CA GLU A 160 2.87 -12.04 5.70
C GLU A 160 3.54 -11.67 4.37
N LYS A 161 4.38 -12.56 3.82
CA LYS A 161 5.02 -12.36 2.52
C LYS A 161 3.97 -12.32 1.40
N SER A 162 2.96 -13.18 1.45
CA SER A 162 1.88 -13.19 0.46
C SER A 162 1.06 -11.91 0.47
N LEU A 163 0.74 -11.36 1.64
CA LEU A 163 0.07 -10.07 1.81
C LEU A 163 0.89 -8.91 1.24
N LYS A 164 2.21 -8.91 1.48
CA LYS A 164 3.13 -7.88 0.95
C LYS A 164 3.27 -7.94 -0.57
N THR A 165 3.16 -9.12 -1.16
CA THR A 165 3.25 -9.32 -2.62
C THR A 165 1.92 -8.98 -3.31
N LEU A 166 0.82 -9.52 -2.81
CA LEU A 166 -0.50 -9.45 -3.47
C LEU A 166 -1.25 -8.15 -3.15
N ILE A 167 -1.03 -7.58 -1.96
CA ILE A 167 -1.67 -6.35 -1.49
C ILE A 167 -3.20 -6.46 -1.63
N ARG A 168 -3.80 -5.85 -2.67
CA ARG A 168 -5.25 -5.87 -2.94
C ARG A 168 -5.74 -7.22 -3.46
N ASP A 169 -4.90 -7.92 -4.22
CA ASP A 169 -5.24 -9.22 -4.81
C ASP A 169 -5.37 -10.32 -3.73
N PHE A 170 -4.96 -10.03 -2.48
CA PHE A 170 -5.19 -10.90 -1.32
C PHE A 170 -6.63 -10.85 -0.80
N ALA A 171 -7.45 -9.88 -1.22
CA ALA A 171 -8.81 -9.65 -0.72
C ALA A 171 -9.68 -10.93 -0.55
N PRO A 172 -9.68 -11.90 -1.49
CA PRO A 172 -10.50 -13.11 -1.36
C PRO A 172 -10.17 -13.99 -0.14
N LEU A 173 -8.97 -13.84 0.42
CA LEU A 173 -8.46 -14.66 1.53
C LEU A 173 -8.49 -13.94 2.89
N VAL A 174 -8.88 -12.66 2.93
CA VAL A 174 -8.87 -11.85 4.16
C VAL A 174 -9.71 -12.47 5.27
N GLY A 175 -10.94 -12.90 4.96
CA GLY A 175 -11.83 -13.53 5.94
C GLY A 175 -11.25 -14.82 6.53
N GLN A 176 -10.82 -15.74 5.67
CA GLN A 176 -10.21 -17.02 6.07
C GLN A 176 -8.95 -16.81 6.91
N LEU A 177 -8.12 -15.83 6.54
CA LEU A 177 -6.92 -15.50 7.31
C LEU A 177 -7.28 -14.91 8.68
N CYS A 178 -8.30 -14.04 8.78
CA CYS A 178 -8.73 -13.48 10.06
C CYS A 178 -9.22 -14.56 11.02
N GLU A 179 -10.01 -15.52 10.52
CA GLU A 179 -10.47 -16.67 11.31
C GLU A 179 -9.31 -17.52 11.81
N LEU A 180 -8.33 -17.81 10.93
CA LEU A 180 -7.14 -18.57 11.29
C LEU A 180 -6.31 -17.86 12.37
N ILE A 181 -6.05 -16.55 12.20
CA ILE A 181 -5.31 -15.76 13.19
C ILE A 181 -6.06 -15.76 14.54
N GLY A 182 -7.38 -15.57 14.51
CA GLY A 182 -8.20 -15.60 15.72
C GLY A 182 -8.09 -16.93 16.46
N GLN A 183 -8.13 -18.06 15.75
CA GLN A 183 -7.98 -19.40 16.32
C GLN A 183 -6.58 -19.62 16.92
N LEU A 184 -5.53 -19.20 16.21
CA LEU A 184 -4.14 -19.27 16.68
C LEU A 184 -3.98 -18.48 17.97
N PHE A 185 -4.39 -17.21 17.95
CA PHE A 185 -4.19 -16.30 19.07
C PHE A 185 -5.03 -16.66 20.29
N SER A 186 -6.25 -17.19 20.10
CA SER A 186 -7.10 -17.66 21.19
C SER A 186 -6.54 -18.89 21.90
N SER A 187 -5.80 -19.72 21.17
CA SER A 187 -5.28 -20.98 21.70
C SER A 187 -3.89 -20.81 22.31
N TYR A 188 -2.99 -20.13 21.59
CA TYR A 188 -1.63 -19.80 22.03
C TYR A 188 -1.27 -18.38 21.51
N PRO A 189 -1.41 -17.35 22.36
CA PRO A 189 -1.07 -15.98 21.99
C PRO A 189 0.40 -15.84 21.63
N GLN A 190 0.69 -15.41 20.40
CA GLN A 190 2.05 -15.22 19.90
C GLN A 190 2.16 -13.89 19.13
N ALA A 191 3.33 -13.27 19.21
CA ALA A 191 3.65 -12.01 18.53
C ALA A 191 3.36 -12.05 17.01
N CYS A 192 3.69 -13.16 16.34
CA CYS A 192 3.54 -13.30 14.89
C CYS A 192 2.08 -13.15 14.39
N ALA A 193 1.10 -13.53 15.20
CA ALA A 193 -0.33 -13.37 14.90
C ALA A 193 -0.76 -11.88 14.97
N LEU A 194 -0.25 -11.13 15.95
CA LEU A 194 -0.46 -9.69 16.06
C LEU A 194 0.21 -8.94 14.91
N ASP A 195 1.42 -9.34 14.53
CA ASP A 195 2.12 -8.78 13.38
C ASP A 195 1.38 -9.02 12.07
N LEU A 196 0.82 -10.23 11.88
CA LEU A 196 0.03 -10.52 10.70
C LEU A 196 -1.27 -9.71 10.67
N THR A 197 -1.93 -9.54 11.82
CA THR A 197 -3.08 -8.63 11.98
C THR A 197 -2.69 -7.19 11.64
N ARG A 198 -1.49 -6.75 12.06
CA ARG A 198 -0.97 -5.41 11.78
C ARG A 198 -0.75 -5.20 10.28
N GLN A 199 -0.29 -6.22 9.55
CA GLN A 199 -0.18 -6.16 8.09
C GLN A 199 -1.56 -6.09 7.41
N LEU A 200 -2.55 -6.85 7.88
CA LEU A 200 -3.92 -6.76 7.37
C LEU A 200 -4.47 -5.33 7.51
N VAL A 201 -4.30 -4.70 8.68
CA VAL A 201 -4.67 -3.29 8.90
C VAL A 201 -3.89 -2.36 7.97
N HIS A 202 -2.60 -2.62 7.75
CA HIS A 202 -1.78 -1.79 6.86
C HIS A 202 -2.30 -1.78 5.42
N VAL A 203 -2.67 -2.95 4.90
CA VAL A 203 -3.09 -3.15 3.51
C VAL A 203 -4.55 -2.72 3.31
N PHE A 204 -5.46 -3.15 4.18
CA PHE A 204 -6.90 -3.09 3.96
C PHE A 204 -7.64 -1.99 4.74
N ALA A 205 -6.96 -1.12 5.49
CA ALA A 205 -7.62 -0.06 6.27
C ALA A 205 -8.59 0.81 5.45
N CYS A 206 -8.28 1.12 4.20
CA CYS A 206 -9.13 1.97 3.35
C CYS A 206 -10.27 1.20 2.66
N GLU A 207 -10.31 -0.12 2.75
CA GLU A 207 -11.23 -0.97 1.99
C GLU A 207 -12.44 -1.38 2.82
N LYS A 208 -13.55 -0.63 2.66
CA LYS A 208 -14.76 -0.79 3.49
C LYS A 208 -15.38 -2.19 3.43
N GLU A 209 -15.26 -2.88 2.29
CA GLU A 209 -15.86 -4.20 2.09
C GLU A 209 -15.09 -5.32 2.79
N HIS A 210 -13.75 -5.17 2.91
CA HIS A 210 -12.87 -6.22 3.44
C HIS A 210 -12.38 -5.95 4.87
N PHE A 211 -12.65 -4.76 5.42
CA PHE A 211 -12.27 -4.40 6.78
C PHE A 211 -13.11 -5.05 7.91
N PRO A 212 -14.41 -5.38 7.76
CA PRO A 212 -15.20 -5.92 8.87
C PRO A 212 -14.62 -7.17 9.56
N PRO A 213 -14.10 -8.19 8.84
CA PRO A 213 -13.39 -9.33 9.46
C PRO A 213 -12.15 -8.91 10.26
N ILE A 214 -11.42 -7.89 9.77
CA ILE A 214 -10.23 -7.36 10.44
C ILE A 214 -10.63 -6.62 11.73
N ALA A 215 -11.74 -5.89 11.72
CA ALA A 215 -12.26 -5.22 12.91
C ALA A 215 -12.65 -6.23 14.00
N ALA A 216 -13.37 -7.31 13.64
CA ALA A 216 -13.70 -8.39 14.57
C ALA A 216 -12.44 -9.07 15.14
N LEU A 217 -11.42 -9.29 14.30
CA LEU A 217 -10.13 -9.82 14.73
C LEU A 217 -9.43 -8.86 15.72
N LEU A 218 -9.43 -7.55 15.45
CA LEU A 218 -8.86 -6.55 16.35
C LEU A 218 -9.51 -6.57 17.73
N GLU A 219 -10.85 -6.67 17.80
CA GLU A 219 -11.59 -6.80 19.06
C GLU A 219 -11.17 -8.06 19.83
N LEU A 220 -11.11 -9.21 19.13
CA LEU A 220 -10.71 -10.49 19.70
C LEU A 220 -9.29 -10.44 20.28
N VAL A 221 -8.29 -10.04 19.48
CA VAL A 221 -6.89 -10.01 19.95
C VAL A 221 -6.70 -9.01 21.07
N THR A 222 -7.43 -7.89 21.07
CA THR A 222 -7.40 -6.89 22.14
C THR A 222 -7.96 -7.44 23.45
N SER A 223 -9.09 -8.14 23.39
CA SER A 223 -9.67 -8.79 24.56
C SER A 223 -8.74 -9.86 25.16
N ILE A 224 -8.11 -10.67 24.30
CA ILE A 224 -7.18 -11.72 24.76
C ILE A 224 -5.93 -11.09 25.37
N THR A 225 -5.31 -10.11 24.71
CA THR A 225 -4.10 -9.44 25.25
C THR A 225 -4.38 -8.74 26.57
N MET A 226 -5.57 -8.14 26.74
CA MET A 226 -5.99 -7.57 28.02
C MET A 226 -6.00 -8.62 29.13
N ALA A 227 -6.56 -9.80 28.89
CA ALA A 227 -6.61 -10.88 29.86
C ALA A 227 -5.18 -11.34 30.24
N ILE A 228 -4.28 -11.48 29.26
CA ILE A 228 -2.85 -11.80 29.52
C ILE A 228 -2.24 -10.76 30.46
N PHE A 229 -2.46 -9.48 30.18
CA PHE A 229 -1.86 -8.39 30.95
C PHE A 229 -2.43 -8.29 32.37
N GLN A 230 -3.68 -8.69 32.59
CA GLN A 230 -4.27 -8.78 33.93
C GLN A 230 -3.66 -9.90 34.77
N HIS A 231 -3.28 -11.02 34.15
CA HIS A 231 -2.70 -12.17 34.84
C HIS A 231 -1.18 -12.10 35.02
N GLY A 232 -0.50 -11.22 34.28
CA GLY A 232 0.94 -11.00 34.40
C GLY A 232 1.54 -10.67 33.04
N ALA A 233 1.68 -9.39 32.73
CA ALA A 233 2.20 -8.96 31.43
C ALA A 233 3.67 -9.38 31.20
N GLN A 234 4.47 -9.49 32.27
CA GLN A 234 5.93 -9.61 32.20
C GLN A 234 6.44 -10.88 31.50
N ASP A 235 5.61 -11.93 31.42
CA ASP A 235 6.01 -13.21 30.82
C ASP A 235 5.98 -13.20 29.28
N HIS A 236 5.44 -12.14 28.66
CA HIS A 236 5.23 -12.04 27.21
C HIS A 236 5.64 -10.68 26.61
N PRO A 237 6.93 -10.28 26.72
CA PRO A 237 7.41 -8.98 26.24
C PRO A 237 7.28 -8.78 24.72
N ASP A 238 7.38 -9.86 23.95
CA ASP A 238 7.24 -9.90 22.49
C ASP A 238 5.78 -9.67 22.04
N VAL A 239 4.82 -10.29 22.73
CA VAL A 239 3.38 -10.06 22.53
C VAL A 239 3.04 -8.62 22.89
N ALA A 240 3.57 -8.11 24.01
CA ALA A 240 3.39 -6.73 24.41
C ALA A 240 3.92 -5.74 23.36
N ASP A 241 5.14 -5.94 22.85
CA ASP A 241 5.73 -5.10 21.80
C ASP A 241 4.86 -5.11 20.53
N SER A 242 4.54 -6.30 20.03
CA SER A 242 3.75 -6.48 18.81
C SER A 242 2.35 -5.89 18.93
N PHE A 243 1.73 -5.99 20.10
CA PHE A 243 0.43 -5.40 20.40
C PHE A 243 0.48 -3.86 20.34
N MET A 244 1.50 -3.24 20.94
CA MET A 244 1.68 -1.79 20.87
C MET A 244 1.90 -1.31 19.44
N GLN A 245 2.68 -2.07 18.65
CA GLN A 245 2.88 -1.78 17.23
C GLN A 245 1.59 -1.93 16.41
N LEU A 246 0.77 -2.95 16.69
CA LEU A 246 -0.53 -3.15 16.06
C LEU A 246 -1.44 -1.96 16.30
N HIS A 247 -1.67 -1.56 17.55
CA HIS A 247 -2.55 -0.43 17.84
C HIS A 247 -1.97 0.89 17.33
N THR A 248 -0.65 1.06 17.28
CA THR A 248 0.00 2.20 16.62
C THR A 248 -0.39 2.27 15.15
N GLN A 249 -0.41 1.12 14.46
CA GLN A 249 -0.80 1.02 13.05
C GLN A 249 -2.29 1.33 12.86
N VAL A 250 -3.17 0.80 13.72
CA VAL A 250 -4.61 1.08 13.68
C VAL A 250 -4.86 2.58 13.87
N MET A 251 -4.21 3.21 14.85
CA MET A 251 -4.28 4.65 15.08
C MET A 251 -3.89 5.43 13.81
N LYS A 252 -2.78 5.06 13.16
CA LYS A 252 -2.29 5.78 11.97
C LYS A 252 -3.17 5.61 10.73
N ARG A 253 -3.75 4.42 10.51
CA ARG A 253 -4.46 4.09 9.26
C ARG A 253 -5.98 4.15 9.37
N LYS A 254 -6.54 3.81 10.52
CA LYS A 254 -7.98 3.61 10.74
C LYS A 254 -8.42 4.02 12.15
N PRO A 255 -8.23 5.30 12.56
CA PRO A 255 -8.53 5.77 13.91
C PRO A 255 -10.03 5.76 14.23
N ASP A 256 -10.90 5.74 13.22
CA ASP A 256 -12.36 5.67 13.31
C ASP A 256 -12.85 4.44 14.08
N VAL A 257 -12.10 3.33 14.08
CA VAL A 257 -12.45 2.10 14.83
C VAL A 257 -12.61 2.35 16.33
N TYR A 258 -11.84 3.30 16.89
CA TYR A 258 -11.94 3.67 18.31
C TYR A 258 -13.05 4.69 18.59
N LEU A 259 -13.55 5.38 17.57
CA LEU A 259 -14.56 6.43 17.70
C LEU A 259 -15.98 5.88 17.56
N THR A 260 -16.16 4.85 16.72
CA THR A 260 -17.47 4.24 16.46
C THR A 260 -17.90 3.19 17.49
N GLY A 261 -17.10 2.98 18.55
CA GLY A 261 -17.44 2.08 19.65
C GLY A 261 -17.14 0.60 19.41
N GLY A 262 -16.46 0.22 18.32
CA GLY A 262 -16.06 -1.18 18.08
C GLY A 262 -14.91 -1.61 18.98
N LEU A 263 -13.90 -0.76 19.16
CA LEU A 263 -12.69 -1.09 19.92
C LEU A 263 -12.51 -0.16 21.13
N ASP A 264 -12.55 -0.71 22.35
CA ASP A 264 -12.41 0.09 23.57
C ASP A 264 -10.96 0.57 23.76
N ILE A 265 -10.75 1.85 23.46
CA ILE A 265 -9.45 2.50 23.63
C ILE A 265 -8.92 2.40 25.06
N LYS A 266 -9.80 2.33 26.08
CA LYS A 266 -9.40 2.23 27.49
C LYS A 266 -8.62 0.94 27.77
N VAL A 267 -8.99 -0.16 27.10
CA VAL A 267 -8.27 -1.44 27.20
C VAL A 267 -6.86 -1.31 26.66
N VAL A 268 -6.72 -0.68 25.49
CA VAL A 268 -5.43 -0.42 24.86
C VAL A 268 -4.56 0.47 25.75
N PHE A 269 -5.16 1.49 26.38
CA PHE A 269 -4.49 2.35 27.36
C PHE A 269 -4.01 1.60 28.58
N TYR A 270 -4.87 0.80 29.19
CA TYR A 270 -4.53 -0.03 30.33
C TYR A 270 -3.32 -0.92 30.01
N CYS A 271 -3.36 -1.58 28.84
CA CYS A 271 -2.23 -2.38 28.39
C CYS A 271 -0.97 -1.53 28.19
N GLY A 272 -1.07 -0.38 27.51
CA GLY A 272 0.06 0.54 27.30
C GLY A 272 0.71 1.04 28.59
N ILE A 273 -0.08 1.37 29.62
CA ILE A 273 0.45 1.81 30.92
C ILE A 273 1.22 0.68 31.59
N LEU A 274 0.70 -0.56 31.54
CA LEU A 274 1.41 -1.73 32.05
C LEU A 274 2.69 -2.00 31.24
N SER A 275 2.69 -1.74 29.93
CA SER A 275 3.87 -1.94 29.08
C SER A 275 5.06 -1.05 29.43
N PHE A 276 4.87 0.09 30.11
CA PHE A 276 5.99 0.89 30.65
C PHE A 276 6.77 0.21 31.78
N LYS A 277 6.21 -0.84 32.39
CA LYS A 277 6.88 -1.59 33.46
C LYS A 277 7.83 -2.66 32.92
N PHE A 278 7.84 -2.91 31.62
CA PHE A 278 8.74 -3.87 30.99
C PHE A 278 10.17 -3.33 30.93
N PRO A 279 11.19 -4.15 31.24
CA PRO A 279 12.59 -3.76 31.08
C PRO A 279 13.03 -3.67 29.60
N GLU A 280 12.31 -4.31 28.68
CA GLU A 280 12.67 -4.40 27.27
C GLU A 280 12.52 -3.06 26.55
N THR A 281 13.65 -2.56 26.01
CA THR A 281 13.68 -1.30 25.25
C THR A 281 12.72 -1.32 24.03
N PRO A 282 12.61 -2.40 23.24
CA PRO A 282 11.65 -2.47 22.13
C PRO A 282 10.20 -2.23 22.59
N THR A 283 9.75 -2.93 23.63
CA THR A 283 8.39 -2.82 24.18
C THR A 283 8.09 -1.41 24.67
N VAL A 284 9.02 -0.80 25.42
CA VAL A 284 8.87 0.59 25.89
C VAL A 284 8.82 1.58 24.72
N LYS A 285 9.66 1.38 23.70
CA LYS A 285 9.67 2.23 22.50
C LYS A 285 8.35 2.13 21.73
N SER A 286 7.82 0.94 21.52
CA SER A 286 6.54 0.74 20.83
C SER A 286 5.37 1.29 21.63
N THR A 287 5.40 1.14 22.95
CA THR A 287 4.44 1.78 23.87
C THR A 287 4.46 3.30 23.71
N CYS A 288 5.64 3.92 23.65
CA CYS A 288 5.77 5.35 23.42
C CYS A 288 5.21 5.77 22.06
N LEU A 289 5.50 5.01 21.00
CA LEU A 289 5.00 5.29 19.66
C LEU A 289 3.47 5.25 19.58
N LEU A 290 2.84 4.30 20.27
CA LEU A 290 1.37 4.21 20.38
C LEU A 290 0.80 5.48 20.99
N PHE A 291 1.30 5.85 22.17
CA PHE A 291 0.83 7.00 22.93
C PHE A 291 1.04 8.32 22.20
N VAL A 292 2.19 8.51 21.56
CA VAL A 292 2.44 9.69 20.73
C VAL A 292 1.48 9.71 19.53
N SER A 293 1.33 8.59 18.82
CA SER A 293 0.41 8.52 17.66
C SER A 293 -1.02 8.89 18.05
N GLN A 294 -1.47 8.43 19.22
CA GLN A 294 -2.80 8.71 19.74
C GLN A 294 -2.98 10.19 20.16
N TYR A 295 -1.97 10.79 20.81
CA TYR A 295 -1.94 12.23 21.08
C TYR A 295 -2.08 13.05 19.79
N LEU A 296 -1.31 12.70 18.75
CA LEU A 296 -1.31 13.38 17.46
C LEU A 296 -2.65 13.27 16.70
N ILE A 297 -3.33 12.13 16.77
CA ILE A 297 -4.66 11.98 16.16
C ILE A 297 -5.70 12.80 16.89
N LYS A 298 -5.58 12.93 18.22
CA LYS A 298 -6.53 13.75 18.97
C LYS A 298 -6.34 15.24 18.69
N THR A 299 -5.10 15.70 18.54
CA THR A 299 -4.81 17.07 18.08
C THR A 299 -5.24 17.30 16.63
N LYS A 300 -5.28 16.27 15.77
CA LYS A 300 -5.92 16.32 14.43
C LYS A 300 -7.44 16.43 14.48
N SER A 301 -8.09 15.68 15.36
CA SER A 301 -9.55 15.53 15.32
C SER A 301 -10.30 16.64 16.03
N ILE A 302 -9.70 17.36 16.98
CA ILE A 302 -10.40 18.40 17.73
C ILE A 302 -9.43 19.49 18.21
N GLY A 303 -9.74 20.75 17.90
CA GLY A 303 -9.33 21.89 18.71
C GLY A 303 -9.92 21.82 20.14
N GLY A 304 -9.44 20.88 20.96
CA GLY A 304 -9.56 20.86 22.43
C GLY A 304 -10.94 20.70 23.08
N GLN A 305 -11.93 20.04 22.46
CA GLN A 305 -13.22 19.76 23.11
C GLN A 305 -13.30 18.34 23.71
N SER A 306 -12.53 18.07 24.77
CA SER A 306 -12.91 17.06 25.78
C SER A 306 -12.16 17.30 27.09
N ARG A 307 -12.81 18.00 28.04
CA ARG A 307 -12.20 18.39 29.33
C ARG A 307 -11.84 17.19 30.23
N GLY A 308 -12.58 16.07 30.13
CA GLY A 308 -12.30 14.85 30.93
C GLY A 308 -11.09 14.04 30.45
N LEU A 309 -10.59 14.29 29.23
CA LEU A 309 -9.49 13.52 28.64
C LEU A 309 -8.11 14.17 28.83
N LEU A 310 -8.08 15.43 29.26
CA LEU A 310 -6.84 16.20 29.41
C LEU A 310 -5.94 15.63 30.51
N GLU A 311 -6.54 15.04 31.55
CA GLU A 311 -5.80 14.34 32.61
C GLU A 311 -5.06 13.12 32.06
N HIS A 312 -5.76 12.24 31.34
CA HIS A 312 -5.18 11.05 30.72
C HIS A 312 -4.10 11.43 29.70
N GLN A 313 -4.32 12.46 28.88
CA GLN A 313 -3.32 12.96 27.93
C GLN A 313 -2.07 13.50 28.62
N SER A 314 -2.23 14.21 29.73
CA SER A 314 -1.11 14.74 30.51
C SER A 314 -0.27 13.64 31.15
N GLU A 315 -0.92 12.60 31.66
CA GLU A 315 -0.23 11.45 32.28
C GLU A 315 0.53 10.61 31.25
N VAL A 316 -0.05 10.46 30.06
CA VAL A 316 0.57 9.78 28.92
C VAL A 316 1.79 10.54 28.43
N MET A 317 1.63 11.84 28.13
CA MET A 317 2.72 12.70 27.69
C MET A 317 3.82 12.81 28.75
N PHE A 318 3.45 12.83 30.03
CA PHE A 318 4.40 12.76 31.14
C PHE A 318 5.17 11.45 31.13
N SER A 319 4.47 10.31 31.04
CA SER A 319 5.09 8.98 31.02
C SER A 319 6.06 8.85 29.84
N VAL A 320 5.64 9.22 28.63
CA VAL A 320 6.52 9.20 27.45
C VAL A 320 7.70 10.16 27.62
N SER A 321 7.50 11.37 28.18
CA SER A 321 8.59 12.32 28.42
C SER A 321 9.61 11.79 29.44
N ARG A 322 9.16 10.96 30.39
CA ARG A 322 9.99 10.34 31.41
C ARG A 322 10.83 9.20 30.84
N TYR A 323 10.19 8.27 30.11
CA TYR A 323 10.82 7.05 29.63
C TYR A 323 11.57 7.23 28.29
N CYS A 324 11.12 8.13 27.41
CA CYS A 324 11.64 8.29 26.05
C CYS A 324 11.63 9.76 25.56
N PRO A 325 12.39 10.67 26.19
CA PRO A 325 12.36 12.10 25.86
C PRO A 325 12.82 12.42 24.43
N THR A 326 13.81 11.69 23.91
CA THR A 326 14.32 11.90 22.54
C THR A 326 13.31 11.47 21.48
N LEU A 327 12.57 10.39 21.72
CA LEU A 327 11.52 9.94 20.81
C LEU A 327 10.34 10.92 20.82
N LEU A 328 9.95 11.39 22.00
CA LEU A 328 8.90 12.39 22.15
C LEU A 328 9.24 13.68 21.41
N SER A 329 10.47 14.19 21.57
CA SER A 329 10.91 15.42 20.93
C SER A 329 10.88 15.33 19.41
N LEU A 330 11.39 14.22 18.86
CA LEU A 330 11.44 14.00 17.42
C LEU A 330 10.03 13.87 16.83
N GLN A 331 9.18 13.02 17.42
CA GLN A 331 7.84 12.79 16.89
C GLN A 331 6.91 14.00 17.05
N LEU A 332 7.03 14.79 18.13
CA LEU A 332 6.26 16.03 18.26
C LEU A 332 6.66 17.06 17.21
N ARG A 333 7.97 17.22 16.96
CA ARG A 333 8.46 18.14 15.92
C ARG A 333 8.00 17.72 14.53
N ASP A 334 8.18 16.46 14.17
CA ASP A 334 7.74 15.92 12.88
C ASP A 334 6.23 16.11 12.68
N ALA A 335 5.45 15.89 13.74
CA ALA A 335 4.01 15.98 13.66
C ALA A 335 3.48 17.40 13.61
N LEU A 336 4.15 18.36 14.28
CA LEU A 336 3.77 19.78 14.27
C LEU A 336 4.33 20.54 13.04
N GLN A 337 5.25 19.93 12.28
CA GLN A 337 5.84 20.52 11.08
C GLN A 337 4.80 20.97 10.02
N PRO A 338 3.72 20.23 9.71
CA PRO A 338 2.77 20.63 8.68
C PRO A 338 2.12 21.99 8.99
N PRO A 339 2.01 22.90 7.99
CA PRO A 339 1.34 24.18 8.18
C PRO A 339 -0.15 23.97 8.46
N GLY A 340 -0.72 24.81 9.33
CA GLY A 340 -2.14 24.72 9.69
C GLY A 340 -2.50 23.63 10.72
N PHE A 341 -1.53 22.80 11.11
CA PHE A 341 -1.72 21.74 12.10
C PHE A 341 -1.03 22.07 13.43
N PRO A 342 -1.61 21.77 14.60
CA PRO A 342 -2.96 21.28 14.87
C PRO A 342 -4.06 22.34 14.73
N SER A 343 -3.68 23.61 14.61
CA SER A 343 -4.58 24.72 14.31
C SER A 343 -3.89 25.71 13.38
N ALA A 344 -4.65 26.32 12.48
CA ALA A 344 -4.18 27.41 11.63
C ALA A 344 -3.80 28.67 12.42
N LEU A 345 -4.23 28.74 13.68
CA LEU A 345 -3.92 29.85 14.59
C LEU A 345 -2.52 29.78 15.19
N LEU A 346 -1.82 28.64 15.05
CA LEU A 346 -0.51 28.44 15.66
C LEU A 346 0.63 28.89 14.76
N THR A 347 1.53 29.67 15.34
CA THR A 347 2.81 30.07 14.73
C THR A 347 3.87 28.95 14.84
N PRO A 348 4.87 28.90 13.94
CA PRO A 348 6.02 27.99 14.07
C PRO A 348 6.73 28.11 15.42
N GLU A 349 6.85 29.34 15.95
CA GLU A 349 7.49 29.62 17.23
C GLU A 349 6.71 29.02 18.40
N GLN A 350 5.37 29.13 18.40
CA GLN A 350 4.51 28.53 19.43
C GLN A 350 4.59 27.00 19.43
N LYS A 351 4.68 26.38 18.24
CA LYS A 351 4.85 24.93 18.11
C LYS A 351 6.19 24.47 18.68
N GLU A 352 7.27 25.17 18.34
CA GLU A 352 8.60 24.85 18.85
C GLU A 352 8.70 25.12 20.36
N HIS A 353 8.07 26.19 20.85
CA HIS A 353 7.97 26.48 22.27
C HIS A 353 7.26 25.36 23.04
N PHE A 354 6.14 24.86 22.52
CA PHE A 354 5.44 23.72 23.11
C PHE A 354 6.33 22.47 23.18
N CYS A 355 7.03 22.12 22.10
CA CYS A 355 7.99 21.00 22.09
C CYS A 355 9.05 21.14 23.20
N GLN A 356 9.58 22.35 23.40
CA GLN A 356 10.56 22.62 24.44
C GLN A 356 9.94 22.52 25.84
N GLN A 357 8.74 23.07 26.04
CA GLN A 357 8.04 23.03 27.32
C GLN A 357 7.70 21.61 27.76
N VAL A 358 7.23 20.75 26.85
CA VAL A 358 6.92 19.34 27.13
C VAL A 358 8.14 18.59 27.69
N LEU A 359 9.34 18.88 27.18
CA LEU A 359 10.57 18.22 27.64
C LEU A 359 11.12 18.84 28.94
N ARG A 360 10.96 20.16 29.10
CA ARG A 360 11.53 20.94 30.21
C ARG A 360 10.66 20.91 31.47
N TYR A 361 9.34 20.96 31.32
CA TYR A 361 8.37 21.08 32.42
C TYR A 361 7.53 19.81 32.58
N ARG A 362 8.20 18.66 32.70
CA ARG A 362 7.53 17.35 32.80
C ARG A 362 6.53 17.30 33.96
N TRP A 363 6.88 17.85 35.12
CA TRP A 363 6.00 17.90 36.29
C TRP A 363 4.80 18.85 36.16
N LYS A 364 4.79 19.74 35.16
CA LYS A 364 3.65 20.62 34.80
C LYS A 364 3.03 20.25 33.45
N MET A 365 3.14 18.98 33.02
CA MET A 365 2.67 18.54 31.70
C MET A 365 1.20 18.91 31.43
N ARG A 366 0.37 18.85 32.47
CA ARG A 366 -1.05 19.24 32.41
C ARG A 366 -1.22 20.70 32.00
N ASP A 367 -0.47 21.60 32.64
CA ASP A 367 -0.54 23.04 32.37
C ASP A 367 -0.03 23.35 30.96
N VAL A 368 1.07 22.72 30.56
CA VAL A 368 1.66 22.86 29.21
C VAL A 368 0.69 22.43 28.12
N ILE A 369 0.01 21.29 28.29
CA ILE A 369 -0.99 20.81 27.32
C ILE A 369 -2.24 21.70 27.32
N LYS A 370 -2.67 22.16 28.49
CA LYS A 370 -3.82 23.07 28.62
C LYS A 370 -3.56 24.39 27.91
N GLU A 371 -2.39 25.00 28.13
CA GLU A 371 -1.96 26.25 27.50
C GLU A 371 -1.88 26.09 25.97
N PHE A 372 -1.25 25.02 25.49
CA PHE A 372 -1.17 24.75 24.06
C PHE A 372 -2.54 24.48 23.42
N SER A 373 -3.44 23.80 24.13
CA SER A 373 -4.83 23.60 23.68
C SER A 373 -5.59 24.93 23.58
N LEU A 374 -5.39 25.85 24.52
CA LEU A 374 -6.00 27.18 24.49
C LEU A 374 -5.50 28.01 23.30
N LEU A 375 -4.19 27.93 23.00
CA LEU A 375 -3.61 28.53 21.80
C LEU A 375 -4.21 27.96 20.51
N CYS A 376 -4.42 26.64 20.43
CA CYS A 376 -5.08 26.01 19.30
C CYS A 376 -6.51 26.54 19.05
N GLN A 377 -7.19 27.01 20.10
CA GLN A 377 -8.56 27.52 20.08
C GLN A 377 -8.64 29.05 19.87
N GLY A 378 -7.51 29.76 19.86
CA GLY A 378 -7.49 31.22 19.78
C GLY A 378 -7.92 31.91 21.08
N LEU A 379 -7.79 31.23 22.22
CA LEU A 379 -8.10 31.77 23.56
C LEU A 379 -6.81 32.01 24.36
N PRO A 380 -5.95 32.99 24.02
CA PRO A 380 -4.77 33.27 24.82
C PRO A 380 -5.17 33.88 26.18
N GLY A 381 -4.94 33.14 27.27
CA GLY A 381 -4.78 33.63 28.64
C GLY A 381 -5.91 34.44 29.28
N VAL A 382 -6.97 33.78 29.78
CA VAL A 382 -7.99 34.41 30.68
C VAL A 382 -7.89 33.90 32.14
N GLU A 383 -6.74 33.34 32.57
CA GLU A 383 -6.62 32.81 33.95
C GLU A 383 -5.80 33.69 34.92
N TYR A 384 -5.51 34.95 34.61
CA TYR A 384 -4.82 35.87 35.54
C TYR A 384 -5.61 37.13 35.96
N ALA A 385 -6.92 37.20 35.71
CA ALA A 385 -7.75 38.34 36.11
C ALA A 385 -9.05 37.92 36.81
N ALA A 386 -8.94 37.13 37.89
CA ALA A 386 -10.05 36.93 38.84
C ALA A 386 -9.56 36.46 40.21
N SER A 387 -8.65 37.23 40.82
CA SER A 387 -8.40 37.17 42.27
C SER A 387 -7.78 38.48 42.75
N TYR A 388 -8.63 39.48 42.93
CA TYR A 388 -8.40 40.61 43.83
C TYR A 388 -9.73 40.95 44.51
#